data_AF-A0A9D7ELP8-F1
#
_entry.id   AF-A0A9D7ELP8-F1
#
_cell.length_a   1.000
_cell.length_b   1.000
_cell.length_c   1.000
_cell.angle_alpha   90.00
_cell.angle_beta   90.00
_cell.angle_gamma   90.00
#
_symmetry.space_group_name_H-M   'P 1'
#
loop_
_entity.id
_entity.type
_entity.pdbx_description
1 polymer ?
#
loop_
_entity_poly.entity_id
_entity_poly.type
_entity_poly.pdbx_seq_one_letter_code
_entity_poly.pdbx_strand_id
1 'polypeptide(L)'
;MVEAVELSGFKKEELESVPFTLLIPGTPVGLIHHIRAVTDTALRAADSMTQFFGDRIPINRDYLIAGGLLHDIGKFSEYKNEAGKFGKSDFGKLVRHPFSGAGLAMKHGLPAEIVHLIATHAGEGDKGYRSPMSVILHHADFINFEALGGKI
;
A
#
# COMPACT_ATOMS: atom_id res chain seq x y z
N MET A 1 -8.06 1.86 -9.18
CA MET A 1 -7.03 2.91 -9.39
C MET A 1 -7.59 4.16 -10.03
N VAL A 2 -8.33 4.08 -11.14
CA VAL A 2 -8.88 5.25 -11.86
C VAL A 2 -9.61 6.22 -10.93
N GLU A 3 -10.59 5.72 -10.16
CA GLU A 3 -11.34 6.58 -9.23
C GLU A 3 -10.45 7.24 -8.16
N ALA A 4 -9.44 6.55 -7.63
CA ALA A 4 -8.54 7.15 -6.63
C ALA A 4 -7.78 8.35 -7.21
N VAL A 5 -7.34 8.25 -8.47
CA VAL A 5 -6.68 9.34 -9.19
C VAL A 5 -7.66 10.47 -9.46
N GLU A 6 -8.88 10.17 -9.91
CA GLU A 6 -9.92 11.19 -10.14
C GLU A 6 -10.26 11.96 -8.86
N LEU A 7 -10.39 11.27 -7.72
CA LEU A 7 -10.67 11.87 -6.42
C LEU A 7 -9.53 12.75 -5.88
N SER A 8 -8.29 12.47 -6.30
CA SER A 8 -7.11 13.21 -5.85
C SER A 8 -6.87 14.53 -6.58
N GLY A 9 -7.42 14.68 -7.79
CA GLY A 9 -7.12 15.81 -8.68
C GLY A 9 -5.73 15.75 -9.34
N PHE A 10 -4.95 14.68 -9.13
CA PHE A 10 -3.69 14.48 -9.84
C PHE A 10 -3.92 14.27 -11.33
N LYS A 11 -3.12 14.94 -12.16
CA LYS A 11 -3.06 14.63 -13.59
C LYS A 11 -2.27 13.34 -13.81
N LYS A 12 -2.56 12.65 -14.91
CA LYS A 12 -1.91 11.38 -15.26
C LYS A 12 -0.39 11.51 -15.34
N GLU A 13 0.09 12.65 -15.83
CA GLU A 13 1.51 12.94 -15.99
C GLU A 13 2.22 13.18 -14.65
N GLU A 14 1.47 13.49 -13.58
CA GLU A 14 2.02 13.70 -12.23
C GLU A 14 2.16 12.41 -11.45
N LEU A 15 1.49 11.32 -11.85
CA LEU A 15 1.42 10.08 -11.07
C LEU A 15 2.79 9.45 -10.82
N GLU A 16 3.72 9.57 -11.77
CA GLU A 16 5.10 9.06 -11.61
C GLU A 16 5.93 9.89 -10.61
N SER A 17 5.55 11.15 -10.39
CA SER A 17 6.24 12.07 -9.48
C SER A 17 5.74 11.99 -8.03
N VAL A 18 4.60 11.32 -7.78
CA VAL A 18 4.06 11.16 -6.43
C VAL A 18 5.05 10.33 -5.60
N PRO A 19 5.63 10.85 -4.51
CA PRO A 19 6.56 10.10 -3.68
C PRO A 19 5.80 8.98 -2.96
N PHE A 20 6.45 7.84 -2.72
CA PHE A 20 5.79 6.78 -1.96
C PHE A 20 5.60 7.14 -0.49
N THR A 21 6.40 8.04 0.06
CA THR A 21 6.30 8.47 1.46
C THR A 21 6.70 9.93 1.63
N LEU A 22 6.05 10.60 2.57
CA LEU A 22 6.43 11.95 3.01
C LEU A 22 7.43 11.91 4.18
N LEU A 23 7.73 10.72 4.73
CA LEU A 23 8.62 10.54 5.89
C LEU A 23 10.10 10.51 5.54
N ILE A 24 10.42 10.32 4.25
CA ILE A 24 11.80 10.35 3.73
C ILE A 24 11.93 11.60 2.87
N PRO A 25 12.49 12.71 3.40
CA PRO A 25 12.62 13.96 2.66
C PRO A 25 13.41 13.76 1.37
N GLY A 26 12.83 14.15 0.23
CA GLY A 26 13.49 14.04 -1.08
C GLY A 26 13.70 12.59 -1.54
N THR A 27 12.86 11.65 -1.10
CA THR A 27 12.96 10.26 -1.55
C THR A 27 13.01 10.15 -3.08
N PRO A 28 13.97 9.39 -3.64
CA PRO A 28 14.06 9.20 -5.08
C PRO A 28 13.02 8.20 -5.61
N VAL A 29 12.23 7.58 -4.72
CA VAL A 29 11.30 6.50 -5.07
C VAL A 29 9.87 7.03 -5.19
N GLY A 30 9.29 6.86 -6.38
CA GLY A 30 7.89 7.15 -6.64
C GLY A 30 6.95 6.05 -6.13
N LEU A 31 5.70 6.42 -5.88
CA LEU A 31 4.64 5.56 -5.37
C LEU A 31 4.41 4.31 -6.23
N ILE A 32 4.36 4.46 -7.56
CA ILE A 32 4.16 3.33 -8.49
C ILE A 32 5.34 2.36 -8.43
N HIS A 33 6.56 2.88 -8.30
CA HIS A 33 7.75 2.04 -8.18
C HIS A 33 7.72 1.25 -6.87
N HIS A 34 7.40 1.91 -5.76
CA HIS A 34 7.21 1.27 -4.45
C HIS A 34 6.17 0.17 -4.50
N ILE A 35 4.98 0.43 -5.06
CA ILE A 35 3.91 -0.57 -5.19
C ILE A 35 4.39 -1.83 -5.92
N ARG A 36 5.14 -1.67 -7.02
CA ARG A 36 5.71 -2.80 -7.77
C ARG A 36 6.75 -3.57 -6.95
N ALA A 37 7.65 -2.85 -6.28
CA ALA A 37 8.69 -3.45 -5.45
C ALA A 37 8.11 -4.23 -4.26
N VAL A 38 7.12 -3.66 -3.57
CA VAL A 38 6.39 -4.33 -2.46
C VAL A 38 5.66 -5.56 -2.97
N THR A 39 4.97 -5.47 -4.11
CA THR A 39 4.26 -6.63 -4.69
C THR A 39 5.22 -7.77 -5.02
N ASP A 40 6.34 -7.49 -5.67
CA ASP A 40 7.37 -8.50 -5.97
C ASP A 40 7.99 -9.09 -4.69
N THR A 41 8.32 -8.25 -3.71
CA THR A 41 8.84 -8.68 -2.41
C THR A 41 7.87 -9.62 -1.69
N ALA A 42 6.58 -9.26 -1.66
CA ALA A 42 5.53 -10.08 -1.05
C ALA A 42 5.37 -11.43 -1.74
N LEU A 43 5.45 -11.47 -3.08
CA LEU A 43 5.37 -12.72 -3.84
C LEU A 43 6.56 -13.65 -3.56
N ARG A 44 7.78 -13.11 -3.50
CA ARG A 44 8.98 -13.90 -3.17
C ARG A 44 8.92 -14.43 -1.74
N ALA A 45 8.44 -13.62 -0.80
CA ALA A 45 8.22 -14.06 0.57
C ALA A 45 7.16 -15.17 0.62
N ALA A 46 6.06 -15.03 -0.12
CA ALA A 46 5.02 -16.04 -0.23
C ALA A 46 5.52 -17.36 -0.84
N ASP A 47 6.40 -17.31 -1.85
CA ASP A 47 7.05 -18.50 -2.42
C ASP A 47 7.82 -19.26 -1.35
N SER A 48 8.62 -18.55 -0.54
CA SER A 48 9.34 -19.13 0.59
C SER A 48 8.39 -19.73 1.63
N MET A 49 7.34 -18.99 2.01
CA MET A 49 6.37 -19.49 2.99
C MET A 49 5.66 -20.76 2.49
N THR A 50 5.29 -20.78 1.21
CA THR A 50 4.65 -21.94 0.58
C THR A 50 5.61 -23.14 0.54
N GLN A 51 6.87 -22.91 0.16
CA GLN A 51 7.88 -23.97 0.10
C GLN A 51 8.11 -24.66 1.45
N PHE A 52 8.22 -23.89 2.53
CA PHE A 52 8.60 -24.44 3.83
C PHE A 52 7.41 -24.82 4.72
N PHE A 53 6.25 -24.19 4.54
CA PHE A 53 5.08 -24.41 5.39
C PHE A 53 3.89 -25.06 4.66
N GLY A 54 3.85 -25.03 3.32
CA GLY A 54 2.78 -25.62 2.52
C GLY A 54 1.38 -25.17 2.96
N ASP A 55 0.45 -26.11 3.05
CA ASP A 55 -0.96 -25.84 3.38
C ASP A 55 -1.18 -25.34 4.82
N ARG A 56 -0.15 -25.32 5.67
CA ARG A 56 -0.24 -24.73 7.01
C ARG A 56 -0.38 -23.20 6.95
N ILE A 57 0.07 -22.59 5.85
CA ILE A 57 -0.07 -21.17 5.57
C ILE A 57 -0.69 -21.03 4.18
N PRO A 58 -2.02 -21.15 4.05
CA PRO A 58 -2.68 -21.02 2.77
C PRO A 58 -2.52 -19.60 2.23
N ILE A 59 -1.93 -19.47 1.04
CA ILE A 59 -1.69 -18.19 0.38
C ILE A 59 -2.42 -18.19 -0.96
N ASN A 60 -3.40 -17.30 -1.10
CA ASN A 60 -4.00 -17.00 -2.38
C ASN A 60 -3.12 -15.95 -3.10
N ARG A 61 -2.38 -16.40 -4.12
CA ARG A 61 -1.45 -15.53 -4.86
C ARG A 61 -2.15 -14.36 -5.55
N ASP A 62 -3.31 -14.58 -6.15
CA ASP A 62 -4.04 -13.53 -6.86
C ASP A 62 -4.50 -12.44 -5.89
N TYR A 63 -4.92 -12.84 -4.68
CA TYR A 63 -5.32 -11.89 -3.64
C TYR A 63 -4.13 -11.14 -3.07
N LEU A 64 -2.98 -11.80 -2.92
CA LEU A 64 -1.74 -11.14 -2.51
C LEU A 64 -1.25 -10.13 -3.56
N ILE A 65 -1.35 -10.46 -4.85
CA ILE A 65 -1.04 -9.53 -5.96
C ILE A 65 -1.99 -8.33 -5.91
N ALA A 66 -3.30 -8.57 -5.80
CA ALA A 66 -4.29 -7.50 -5.72
C ALA A 66 -4.04 -6.60 -4.50
N GLY A 67 -3.75 -7.19 -3.33
CA GLY A 67 -3.38 -6.46 -2.11
C GLY A 67 -2.11 -5.64 -2.31
N GLY A 68 -1.06 -6.23 -2.87
CA GLY A 68 0.20 -5.54 -3.19
C GLY A 68 0.02 -4.36 -4.13
N LEU A 69 -0.78 -4.51 -5.19
CA LEU A 69 -1.04 -3.43 -6.15
C LEU A 69 -1.92 -2.30 -5.59
N LEU A 70 -2.69 -2.57 -4.52
CA LEU A 70 -3.70 -1.65 -4.00
C LEU A 70 -3.43 -1.13 -2.59
N HIS A 71 -2.47 -1.68 -1.85
CA HIS A 71 -2.25 -1.36 -0.42
C HIS A 71 -2.13 0.15 -0.17
N ASP A 72 -1.45 0.84 -1.07
CA ASP A 72 -1.15 2.26 -0.98
C ASP A 72 -2.07 3.16 -1.83
N ILE A 73 -3.14 2.62 -2.41
CA ILE A 73 -4.00 3.37 -3.34
C ILE A 73 -4.65 4.60 -2.69
N GLY A 74 -4.84 4.58 -1.37
CA GLY A 74 -5.36 5.71 -0.60
C GLY A 74 -4.40 6.89 -0.52
N LYS A 75 -3.11 6.74 -0.88
CA LYS A 75 -2.14 7.85 -0.89
C LYS A 75 -2.51 8.95 -1.87
N PHE A 76 -3.22 8.62 -2.95
CA PHE A 76 -3.76 9.62 -3.86
C PHE A 76 -4.74 10.56 -3.15
N SER A 77 -5.55 10.06 -2.20
CA SER A 77 -6.44 10.90 -1.39
C SER A 77 -5.72 11.54 -0.19
N GLU A 78 -4.68 10.89 0.35
CA GLU A 78 -3.93 11.40 1.50
C GLU A 78 -3.01 12.57 1.13
N TYR A 79 -2.50 12.60 -0.10
CA TYR A 79 -1.52 13.58 -0.55
C TYR A 79 -2.16 14.71 -1.35
N LYS A 80 -1.47 15.84 -1.38
CA LYS A 80 -1.70 16.95 -2.29
C LYS A 80 -0.38 17.40 -2.89
N ASN A 81 -0.44 18.00 -4.08
CA ASN A 81 0.69 18.66 -4.72
C ASN A 81 0.40 20.15 -4.87
N GLU A 82 1.21 20.99 -4.23
CA GLU A 82 1.16 22.45 -4.37
C GLU A 82 2.44 22.91 -5.07
N ALA A 83 2.33 23.14 -6.38
CA ALA A 83 3.43 23.63 -7.23
C ALA A 83 4.73 22.80 -7.13
N GLY A 84 4.61 21.47 -7.14
CA GLY A 84 5.74 20.53 -7.06
C GLY A 84 6.15 20.16 -5.63
N LYS A 85 5.47 20.71 -4.61
CA LYS A 85 5.68 20.34 -3.21
C LYS A 85 4.57 19.41 -2.73
N PHE A 86 4.94 18.16 -2.46
CA PHE A 86 4.03 17.17 -1.89
C PHE A 86 3.85 17.38 -0.38
N GLY A 87 2.62 17.20 0.08
CA GLY A 87 2.25 17.24 1.50
C GLY A 87 0.93 16.52 1.76
N LYS A 88 0.48 16.53 3.02
CA LYS A 88 -0.84 15.97 3.36
C LYS A 88 -1.99 16.87 2.89
N SER A 89 -2.98 16.28 2.25
CA SER A 89 -4.26 16.91 1.94
C SER A 89 -5.08 17.14 3.22
N ASP A 90 -6.11 17.97 3.17
CA ASP A 90 -6.99 18.17 4.32
C ASP A 90 -7.75 16.89 4.69
N PHE A 91 -8.11 16.08 3.70
CA PHE A 91 -8.64 14.74 3.91
C PHE A 91 -7.59 13.81 4.56
N GLY A 92 -6.36 13.81 4.06
CA GLY A 92 -5.25 12.97 4.54
C GLY A 92 -4.73 13.30 5.95
N LYS A 93 -5.05 14.48 6.47
CA LYS A 93 -4.85 14.83 7.88
C LYS A 93 -5.84 14.09 8.80
N LEU A 94 -7.01 13.74 8.29
CA LEU A 94 -8.09 13.10 9.05
C LEU A 94 -8.15 11.58 8.79
N VAL A 95 -7.96 11.15 7.55
CA VAL A 95 -8.13 9.77 7.10
C VAL A 95 -6.87 9.30 6.37
N ARG A 96 -6.14 8.35 6.97
CA ARG A 96 -4.92 7.78 6.38
C ARG A 96 -5.20 6.86 5.20
N HIS A 97 -4.17 6.64 4.38
CA HIS A 97 -4.26 5.83 3.16
C HIS A 97 -4.76 4.38 3.37
N PRO A 98 -4.52 3.67 4.49
CA PRO A 98 -5.04 2.32 4.64
C PRO A 98 -6.57 2.31 4.75
N PHE A 99 -7.14 3.27 5.48
CA PHE A 99 -8.60 3.40 5.63
C PHE A 99 -9.29 3.82 4.32
N SER A 100 -8.75 4.86 3.67
CA SER A 100 -9.33 5.36 2.41
C SER A 100 -9.17 4.36 1.27
N GLY A 101 -8.03 3.68 1.20
CA GLY A 101 -7.78 2.59 0.25
C GLY A 101 -8.72 1.39 0.48
N ALA A 102 -8.90 0.98 1.74
CA ALA A 102 -9.83 -0.10 2.09
C ALA A 102 -11.28 0.28 1.76
N GLY A 103 -11.69 1.52 2.08
CA GLY A 103 -13.03 2.03 1.74
C GLY A 103 -13.30 2.01 0.23
N LEU A 104 -12.30 2.37 -0.59
CA LEU A 104 -12.41 2.29 -2.04
C LEU A 104 -12.50 0.83 -2.51
N ALA A 105 -11.68 -0.07 -1.96
CA ALA A 105 -11.74 -1.50 -2.28
C ALA A 105 -13.13 -2.11 -1.96
N MET A 106 -13.69 -1.77 -0.79
CA MET A 106 -15.04 -2.19 -0.40
C MET A 106 -16.11 -1.64 -1.35
N LYS A 107 -16.02 -0.36 -1.72
CA LYS A 107 -16.96 0.27 -2.67
C LYS A 107 -17.01 -0.46 -4.00
N HIS A 108 -15.86 -0.94 -4.48
CA HIS A 108 -15.73 -1.69 -5.74
C HIS A 108 -16.01 -3.20 -5.59
N GLY A 109 -16.51 -3.64 -4.44
CA GLY A 109 -16.91 -5.03 -4.22
C GLY A 109 -15.75 -6.02 -4.17
N LEU A 110 -14.53 -5.57 -3.83
CA LEU A 110 -13.41 -6.48 -3.66
C LEU A 110 -13.63 -7.41 -2.46
N PRO A 111 -13.15 -8.67 -2.51
CA PRO A 111 -13.21 -9.61 -1.40
C PRO A 111 -12.66 -9.03 -0.09
N ALA A 112 -13.26 -9.43 1.03
CA ALA A 112 -12.89 -8.95 2.36
C ALA A 112 -11.41 -9.22 2.69
N GLU A 113 -10.83 -10.29 2.15
CA GLU A 113 -9.42 -10.61 2.29
C GLU A 113 -8.53 -9.54 1.64
N ILE A 114 -8.88 -9.06 0.44
CA ILE A 114 -8.12 -7.99 -0.23
C ILE A 114 -8.29 -6.67 0.52
N VAL A 115 -9.52 -6.36 0.95
CA VAL A 115 -9.80 -5.19 1.80
C VAL A 115 -8.97 -5.25 3.09
N HIS A 116 -8.86 -6.43 3.72
CA HIS A 116 -8.07 -6.66 4.93
C HIS A 116 -6.59 -6.41 4.69
N LEU A 117 -6.04 -6.88 3.57
CA LEU A 117 -4.64 -6.61 3.18
C LEU A 117 -4.38 -5.10 3.12
N ILE A 118 -5.27 -4.35 2.47
CA ILE A 118 -5.14 -2.90 2.33
C ILE A 118 -5.29 -2.21 3.69
N ALA A 119 -6.27 -2.59 4.51
CA ALA A 119 -6.54 -1.93 5.78
C ALA A 119 -5.42 -2.14 6.83
N THR A 120 -4.69 -3.26 6.76
CA THR A 120 -3.78 -3.70 7.83
C THR A 120 -2.30 -3.74 7.45
N HIS A 121 -1.93 -3.37 6.22
CA HIS A 121 -0.52 -3.39 5.80
C HIS A 121 0.37 -2.39 6.56
N ALA A 122 -0.18 -1.28 7.04
CA ALA A 122 0.56 -0.26 7.80
C ALA A 122 0.26 -0.35 9.31
N GLY A 123 0.64 0.68 10.08
CA GLY A 123 0.49 0.70 11.55
C GLY A 123 -0.94 0.54 12.07
N GLU A 124 -1.95 0.78 11.22
CA GLU A 124 -3.36 0.51 11.48
C GLU A 124 -3.61 -0.97 11.85
N GLY A 125 -2.77 -1.88 11.37
CA GLY A 125 -2.81 -3.30 11.72
C GLY A 125 -2.16 -3.67 13.05
N ASP A 126 -1.38 -2.80 13.71
CA ASP A 126 -0.50 -3.19 14.83
C ASP A 126 -1.24 -3.65 16.08
N LYS A 127 -2.45 -3.15 16.29
CA LYS A 127 -3.32 -3.53 17.43
C LYS A 127 -4.41 -4.51 17.03
N GLY A 128 -4.42 -4.94 15.76
CA GLY A 128 -5.45 -5.79 15.18
C GLY A 128 -4.93 -7.16 14.77
N TYR A 129 -5.83 -7.93 14.15
CA TYR A 129 -5.46 -9.19 13.52
C TYR A 129 -4.85 -8.94 12.13
N ARG A 130 -3.69 -9.53 11.84
CA ARG A 130 -3.16 -9.67 10.49
C ARG A 130 -3.31 -11.12 10.03
N SER A 131 -3.95 -11.33 8.89
CA SER A 131 -3.95 -12.64 8.23
C SER A 131 -2.53 -12.98 7.77
N PRO A 132 -2.20 -14.25 7.46
CA PRO A 132 -0.87 -14.60 7.00
C PRO A 132 -0.41 -13.80 5.76
N MET A 133 -1.31 -13.59 4.79
CA MET A 133 -1.03 -12.73 3.63
C MET A 133 -0.83 -11.26 4.03
N SER A 134 -1.54 -10.76 5.06
CA SER A 134 -1.36 -9.40 5.58
C SER A 134 -0.01 -9.25 6.29
N VAL A 135 0.43 -10.26 7.06
CA VAL A 135 1.77 -10.29 7.66
C VAL A 135 2.84 -10.22 6.58
N ILE A 136 2.71 -11.02 5.51
CA ILE A 136 3.64 -11.00 4.37
C ILE A 136 3.66 -9.61 3.73
N LEU A 137 2.50 -9.03 3.42
CA LEU A 137 2.41 -7.74 2.74
C LEU A 137 2.93 -6.59 3.62
N HIS A 138 2.59 -6.58 4.91
CA HIS A 138 3.09 -5.62 5.89
C HIS A 138 4.62 -5.63 5.94
N HIS A 139 5.22 -6.81 6.09
CA HIS A 139 6.68 -6.91 6.14
C HIS A 139 7.33 -6.60 4.79
N ALA A 140 6.70 -6.96 3.67
CA ALA A 140 7.19 -6.56 2.35
C ALA A 140 7.21 -5.03 2.18
N ASP A 141 6.15 -4.34 2.62
CA ASP A 141 6.07 -2.88 2.60
C ASP A 141 7.16 -2.26 3.49
N PHE A 142 7.29 -2.73 4.73
CA PHE A 142 8.24 -2.20 5.70
C PHE A 142 9.70 -2.49 5.32
N ILE A 143 10.00 -3.66 4.72
CA ILE A 143 11.33 -3.94 4.18
C ILE A 143 11.69 -2.91 3.10
N ASN A 144 10.76 -2.57 2.21
CA ASN A 144 10.99 -1.57 1.15
C ASN A 144 11.07 -0.13 1.71
N PHE A 145 10.36 0.18 2.79
CA PHE A 145 10.39 1.48 3.45
C PHE A 145 11.64 1.70 4.32
N GLU A 146 11.92 0.77 5.23
CA GLU A 146 13.02 0.87 6.20
C GLU A 146 14.39 0.75 5.55
N ALA A 147 14.54 -0.07 4.49
CA ALA A 147 15.79 -0.18 3.73
C ALA A 147 16.20 1.15 3.06
N LEU A 148 15.24 2.05 2.82
CA LEU A 148 15.47 3.40 2.30
C LEU A 148 15.68 4.44 3.41
N GLY A 149 15.77 4.01 4.67
CA GLY A 149 15.94 4.88 5.84
C GLY A 149 14.64 5.39 6.45
N GLY A 150 13.49 4.81 6.07
CA GLY A 150 12.19 5.12 6.65
C GLY A 150 12.12 4.82 8.15
N LYS A 151 11.45 5.70 8.89
CA LYS A 151 11.18 5.56 10.34
C LYS A 151 9.75 6.04 10.63
N ILE A 152 9.08 5.37 11.55
CA ILE A 152 7.70 5.67 12.00
C ILE A 152 7.71 6.51 13.27
#